data_AF-A0A957T096-F1
#
_entry.id   AF-A0A957T096-F1
#
_cell.length_a   1.000
_cell.length_b   1.000
_cell.length_c   1.000
_cell.angle_alpha   90.00
_cell.angle_beta   90.00
_cell.angle_gamma   90.00
#
_symmetry.space_group_name_H-M   'P 1'
#
loop_
_entity.id
_entity.type
_entity.pdbx_description
1 polymer ?
#
loop_
_entity_poly.entity_id
_entity_poly.type
_entity_poly.pdbx_seq_one_letter_code
_entity_poly.pdbx_strand_id
1 'polypeptide(L)'
;MNTITAITVYPVRLPVIKSFSFASGSAGQVGGTAPHVFVKVTDNEGNIGWGEGRPVASWSYETLETIATTIRHHLAPALLGHDINDRWGVGRKMHAAIGRGPSTGQPIAKAALDMAMHDLCAQAAGMTLRAFLGGSNMRNKVALSYTLTGHDRESIV
;
A
#
# COMPACT_ATOMS: atom_id res chain seq x y z
N MET A 1 19.14 14.41 11.22
CA MET A 1 18.88 13.43 10.14
C MET A 1 17.61 12.72 10.51
N ASN A 2 16.61 12.76 9.62
CA ASN A 2 15.27 12.27 9.92
C ASN A 2 15.23 10.77 9.63
N THR A 3 15.24 9.95 10.68
CA THR A 3 15.38 8.50 10.56
C THR A 3 14.13 7.78 11.01
N ILE A 4 13.79 6.68 10.34
CA ILE A 4 12.65 5.84 10.73
C ILE A 4 12.88 5.23 12.12
N THR A 5 11.96 5.50 13.05
CA THR A 5 12.00 4.99 14.43
C THR A 5 11.03 3.84 14.66
N ALA A 6 9.90 3.82 13.94
CA ALA A 6 8.90 2.79 14.09
C ALA A 6 8.16 2.48 12.78
N ILE A 7 7.81 1.21 12.60
CA ILE A 7 6.94 0.73 11.52
C ILE A 7 5.89 -0.17 12.18
N THR A 8 4.63 0.27 12.16
CA THR A 8 3.50 -0.48 12.72
C THR A 8 2.62 -1.02 11.60
N VAL A 9 2.17 -2.26 11.74
CA VAL A 9 1.38 -2.97 10.73
C VAL A 9 0.04 -3.36 11.30
N TYR A 10 -1.04 -2.95 10.63
CA TYR A 10 -2.44 -3.15 11.02
C TYR A 10 -3.18 -3.98 9.96
N PRO A 11 -3.19 -5.32 10.10
CA PRO A 11 -4.03 -6.19 9.30
C PRO A 11 -5.47 -6.04 9.75
N VAL A 12 -6.35 -5.66 8.83
CA VAL A 12 -7.78 -5.45 9.09
C VAL A 12 -8.63 -6.09 8.01
N ARG A 13 -9.89 -6.31 8.32
CA ARG A 13 -10.91 -6.80 7.38
C ARG A 13 -12.02 -5.78 7.30
N LEU A 14 -12.18 -5.15 6.14
CA LEU A 14 -13.17 -4.09 5.91
C LEU A 14 -14.45 -4.67 5.32
N PRO A 15 -15.65 -4.19 5.70
CA PRO A 15 -16.91 -4.69 5.18
C PRO A 15 -17.08 -4.36 3.68
N VAL A 16 -17.57 -5.33 2.90
CA VAL A 16 -17.84 -5.16 1.47
C VAL A 16 -19.32 -4.82 1.27
N ILE A 17 -19.59 -3.61 0.77
CA ILE A 17 -20.95 -3.09 0.56
C ILE A 17 -21.55 -3.43 -0.81
N LYS A 18 -20.70 -3.77 -1.79
CA LYS A 18 -21.10 -4.21 -3.12
C LYS A 18 -20.16 -5.32 -3.59
N SER A 19 -20.73 -6.38 -4.15
CA SER A 19 -19.94 -7.45 -4.75
C SER A 19 -19.13 -6.93 -5.93
N PHE A 20 -17.87 -7.34 -6.01
CA PHE A 20 -17.02 -7.08 -7.17
C PHE A 20 -16.43 -8.40 -7.66
N SER A 21 -16.86 -8.81 -8.86
CA SER A 21 -16.46 -10.07 -9.49
C SER A 21 -15.78 -9.82 -10.84
N PHE A 22 -14.86 -10.71 -11.18
CA PHE A 22 -14.14 -10.78 -12.45
C PHE A 22 -14.03 -12.24 -12.89
N ALA A 23 -13.59 -12.49 -14.13
CA ALA A 23 -13.61 -13.86 -14.70
C ALA A 23 -12.86 -14.92 -13.86
N SER A 24 -11.80 -14.51 -13.16
CA SER A 24 -10.99 -15.39 -12.31
C SER A 24 -11.36 -15.40 -10.83
N GLY A 25 -12.49 -14.77 -10.43
CA GLY A 25 -12.97 -14.81 -9.05
C GLY A 25 -13.62 -13.50 -8.58
N SER A 26 -13.48 -13.20 -7.30
CA SER A 26 -14.09 -12.01 -6.69
C SER A 26 -13.08 -11.30 -5.79
N ALA A 27 -13.09 -9.95 -5.82
CA ALA A 27 -12.34 -9.14 -4.87
C ALA A 27 -13.09 -8.94 -3.54
N GLY A 28 -14.34 -9.38 -3.46
CA GLY A 28 -15.21 -9.20 -2.31
C GLY A 28 -16.67 -9.44 -2.69
N GLN A 29 -17.41 -10.07 -1.78
CA GLN A 29 -18.84 -10.30 -1.92
C GLN A 29 -19.60 -9.47 -0.88
N VAL A 30 -20.77 -8.97 -1.24
CA VAL A 30 -21.64 -8.23 -0.33
C VAL A 30 -21.91 -9.04 0.94
N GLY A 31 -21.84 -8.38 2.10
CA GLY A 31 -21.96 -9.03 3.41
C GLY A 31 -20.68 -9.75 3.89
N GLY A 32 -19.67 -9.87 3.03
CA GLY A 32 -18.34 -10.36 3.39
C GLY A 32 -17.39 -9.25 3.83
N THR A 33 -16.11 -9.60 3.96
CA THR A 33 -15.02 -8.66 4.25
C THR A 33 -13.88 -8.78 3.24
N ALA A 34 -13.19 -7.67 2.99
CA ALA A 34 -11.96 -7.62 2.21
C ALA A 34 -10.74 -7.46 3.14
N PRO A 35 -9.64 -8.18 2.91
CA PRO A 35 -8.41 -7.99 3.67
C PRO A 35 -7.70 -6.70 3.27
N HIS A 36 -7.22 -5.93 4.24
CA HIS A 36 -6.38 -4.75 4.05
C HIS A 36 -5.26 -4.76 5.09
N VAL A 37 -4.08 -4.28 4.73
CA VAL A 37 -2.99 -4.05 5.67
C VAL A 37 -2.63 -2.58 5.61
N PHE A 38 -2.88 -1.84 6.69
CA PHE A 38 -2.39 -0.48 6.83
C PHE A 38 -1.01 -0.49 7.48
N VAL A 39 -0.13 0.38 7.00
CA VAL A 39 1.24 0.52 7.50
C VAL A 39 1.43 1.96 7.94
N LYS A 40 1.94 2.13 9.16
CA LYS A 40 2.29 3.42 9.72
C LYS A 40 3.79 3.48 9.94
N VAL A 41 4.45 4.45 9.33
CA VAL A 41 5.89 4.72 9.52
C VAL A 41 6.04 6.01 10.29
N THR A 42 6.92 6.02 11.28
CA THR A 42 7.19 7.20 12.14
C THR A 42 8.69 7.50 12.12
N ASP A 43 9.06 8.77 11.99
CA ASP A 43 10.46 9.22 12.10
C ASP A 43 10.82 9.67 13.52
N ASN A 44 12.05 10.17 13.72
CA ASN A 44 12.54 10.68 15.00
C ASN A 44 12.09 12.11 15.32
N GLU A 45 11.42 12.80 14.39
CA GLU A 45 10.85 14.12 14.59
C GLU A 45 9.33 14.05 14.85
N GLY A 46 8.75 12.85 14.83
CA GLY A 46 7.34 12.61 15.11
C GLY A 46 6.44 12.69 13.88
N ASN A 47 7.00 12.85 12.68
CA ASN A 47 6.24 12.79 11.43
C ASN A 47 5.75 11.36 11.20
N ILE A 48 4.57 11.24 10.58
CA ILE A 48 3.90 9.96 10.34
C ILE A 48 3.48 9.87 8.89
N GLY A 49 3.78 8.75 8.24
CA GLY A 49 3.25 8.41 6.92
C GLY A 49 2.45 7.11 6.94
N TRP A 50 1.39 7.07 6.13
CA TRP A 50 0.49 5.94 5.98
C TRP A 50 0.52 5.33 4.58
N GLY A 51 0.41 4.01 4.54
CA GLY A 51 0.24 3.27 3.29
C GLY A 51 -0.65 2.04 3.48
N GLU A 52 -1.05 1.46 2.36
CA GLU A 52 -2.04 0.38 2.31
C GLU A 52 -1.57 -0.75 1.38
N GLY A 53 -1.74 -1.99 1.82
CA GLY A 53 -1.63 -3.18 0.98
C GLY A 53 -2.95 -3.93 0.97
N ARG A 54 -3.58 -4.09 -0.21
CA ARG A 54 -4.82 -4.84 -0.38
C ARG A 54 -4.55 -6.14 -1.15
N PRO A 55 -4.38 -7.29 -0.47
CA PRO A 55 -4.15 -8.56 -1.15
C PRO A 55 -5.40 -9.07 -1.86
N VAL A 56 -5.20 -9.68 -3.02
CA VAL A 56 -6.19 -10.54 -3.69
C VAL A 56 -5.44 -11.81 -4.06
N ALA A 57 -5.55 -12.86 -3.23
CA ALA A 57 -4.67 -14.03 -3.33
C ALA A 57 -4.76 -14.74 -4.69
N SER A 58 -5.96 -14.82 -5.27
CA SER A 58 -6.19 -15.40 -6.60
C SER A 58 -5.55 -14.60 -7.75
N TRP A 59 -5.12 -13.36 -7.51
CA TRP A 59 -4.52 -12.48 -8.51
C TRP A 59 -3.05 -12.13 -8.22
N SER A 60 -2.72 -11.85 -6.96
CA SER A 60 -1.44 -11.27 -6.52
C SER A 60 -0.58 -12.19 -5.68
N TYR A 61 -1.00 -13.45 -5.47
CA TYR A 61 -0.41 -14.47 -4.59
C TYR A 61 -0.19 -14.07 -3.11
N GLU A 62 -0.27 -12.79 -2.78
CA GLU A 62 -0.18 -12.26 -1.43
C GLU A 62 -1.52 -12.40 -0.69
N THR A 63 -1.44 -12.64 0.61
CA THR A 63 -2.56 -12.70 1.54
C THR A 63 -2.41 -11.64 2.63
N LEU A 64 -3.42 -11.50 3.49
CA LEU A 64 -3.36 -10.62 4.66
C LEU A 64 -2.13 -10.97 5.53
N GLU A 65 -1.90 -12.26 5.72
CA GLU A 65 -0.85 -12.85 6.53
C GLU A 65 0.51 -12.67 5.87
N THR A 66 0.64 -12.92 4.55
CA THR A 66 1.95 -12.78 3.87
C THR A 66 2.41 -11.33 3.84
N ILE A 67 1.52 -10.38 3.60
CA ILE A 67 1.88 -8.95 3.65
C ILE A 67 2.33 -8.58 5.06
N ALA A 68 1.52 -8.93 6.07
CA ALA A 68 1.80 -8.53 7.45
C ALA A 68 3.12 -9.10 7.96
N THR A 69 3.38 -10.38 7.69
CA THR A 69 4.62 -11.08 8.08
C THR A 69 5.83 -10.59 7.29
N THR A 70 5.69 -10.37 5.97
CA THR A 70 6.75 -9.81 5.13
C THR A 70 7.22 -8.45 5.65
N ILE A 71 6.26 -7.56 5.97
CA ILE A 71 6.61 -6.24 6.49
C ILE A 71 7.26 -6.37 7.87
N ARG A 72 6.65 -7.11 8.81
CA ARG A 72 7.15 -7.20 10.19
C ARG A 72 8.52 -7.87 10.31
N HIS A 73 8.76 -8.93 9.54
CA HIS A 73 9.92 -9.80 9.75
C HIS A 73 11.08 -9.52 8.79
N HIS A 74 10.83 -8.86 7.65
CA HIS A 74 11.86 -8.65 6.64
C HIS A 74 12.02 -7.17 6.26
N LEU A 75 10.94 -6.49 5.87
CA LEU A 75 11.05 -5.13 5.34
C LEU A 75 11.25 -4.08 6.44
N ALA A 76 10.52 -4.18 7.55
CA ALA A 76 10.63 -3.22 8.64
C ALA A 76 12.02 -3.25 9.30
N PRO A 77 12.60 -4.41 9.67
CA PRO A 77 13.96 -4.45 10.22
C PRO A 77 15.02 -3.85 9.30
N ALA A 78 14.86 -3.99 7.97
CA ALA A 78 15.78 -3.41 7.00
C ALA A 78 15.69 -1.88 6.90
N LEU A 79 14.54 -1.30 7.26
CA LEU A 79 14.25 0.13 7.13
C LEU A 79 14.37 0.92 8.45
N LEU A 80 14.36 0.27 9.62
CA LEU A 80 14.61 0.98 10.88
C LEU A 80 15.98 1.68 10.86
N GLY A 81 16.00 2.94 11.33
CA GLY A 81 17.17 3.81 11.28
C GLY A 81 17.52 4.36 9.89
N HIS A 82 16.74 4.03 8.85
CA HIS A 82 16.95 4.58 7.50
C HIS A 82 16.58 6.07 7.47
N ASP A 83 17.41 6.87 6.79
CA ASP A 83 17.11 8.29 6.56
C ASP A 83 16.01 8.44 5.52
N ILE A 84 14.93 9.13 5.89
CA ILE A 84 13.77 9.32 5.02
C ILE A 84 14.13 10.12 3.75
N ASN A 85 15.20 10.91 3.78
CA ASN A 85 15.67 11.66 2.62
C ASN A 85 16.37 10.79 1.56
N ASP A 86 16.92 9.62 1.94
CA ASP A 86 17.43 8.63 0.98
C ASP A 86 16.28 7.76 0.43
N ARG A 87 15.41 8.39 -0.36
CA ARG A 87 14.22 7.77 -0.95
C ARG A 87 14.57 6.55 -1.82
N TRP A 88 15.65 6.65 -2.59
CA TRP A 88 16.13 5.54 -3.42
C TRP A 88 16.68 4.37 -2.58
N GLY A 89 17.24 4.67 -1.41
CA GLY A 89 17.73 3.68 -0.45
C GLY A 89 16.65 2.80 0.13
N VAL A 90 15.44 3.33 0.32
CA VAL A 90 14.27 2.54 0.76
C VAL A 90 14.03 1.39 -0.21
N GLY A 91 13.91 1.70 -1.51
CA GLY A 91 13.71 0.71 -2.56
C GLY A 91 14.85 -0.31 -2.60
N ARG A 92 16.11 0.13 -2.54
CA ARG A 92 17.28 -0.77 -2.52
C ARG A 92 17.25 -1.72 -1.32
N LYS A 93 16.99 -1.22 -0.11
CA LYS A 93 16.91 -2.02 1.12
C LYS A 93 15.77 -3.03 1.07
N MET A 94 14.59 -2.65 0.60
CA MET A 94 13.46 -3.57 0.42
C MET A 94 13.77 -4.68 -0.59
N HIS A 95 14.48 -4.36 -1.68
CA HIS A 95 14.89 -5.36 -2.68
C HIS A 95 16.00 -6.30 -2.18
N ALA A 96 16.88 -5.80 -1.30
CA ALA A 96 17.91 -6.63 -0.67
C ALA A 96 17.30 -7.56 0.40
N ALA A 97 16.33 -7.07 1.18
CA ALA A 97 15.65 -7.84 2.22
C ALA A 97 14.75 -8.96 1.64
N ILE A 98 14.04 -8.67 0.55
CA ILE A 98 13.24 -9.64 -0.20
C ILE A 98 13.61 -9.55 -1.68
N GLY A 99 14.37 -10.55 -2.12
CA GLY A 99 14.78 -10.70 -3.51
C GLY A 99 13.59 -10.86 -4.47
N ARG A 100 13.85 -10.61 -5.75
CA ARG A 100 12.83 -10.59 -6.80
C ARG A 100 12.29 -11.99 -7.15
N GLY A 101 13.15 -13.00 -7.19
CA GLY A 101 12.76 -14.32 -7.73
C GLY A 101 12.17 -14.16 -9.14
N PRO A 102 11.06 -14.85 -9.48
CA PRO A 102 10.38 -14.69 -10.77
C PRO A 102 9.50 -13.43 -10.87
N SER A 103 9.34 -12.65 -9.79
CA SER A 103 8.48 -11.46 -9.74
C SER A 103 9.23 -10.25 -9.16
N THR A 104 8.52 -9.24 -8.65
CA THR A 104 9.13 -8.15 -7.86
C THR A 104 9.42 -8.56 -6.41
N GLY A 105 8.95 -9.74 -5.99
CA GLY A 105 9.05 -10.26 -4.62
C GLY A 105 8.20 -9.46 -3.64
N GLN A 106 6.98 -9.95 -3.34
CA GLN A 106 6.01 -9.30 -2.44
C GLN A 106 5.70 -7.82 -2.83
N PRO A 107 5.25 -7.54 -4.07
CA PRO A 107 4.93 -6.20 -4.56
C PRO A 107 3.93 -5.43 -3.69
N ILE A 108 2.87 -6.06 -3.19
CA ILE A 108 1.82 -5.37 -2.44
C ILE A 108 2.36 -4.96 -1.07
N ALA A 109 3.10 -5.83 -0.39
CA ALA A 109 3.82 -5.48 0.83
C ALA A 109 4.81 -4.32 0.64
N LYS A 110 5.59 -4.33 -0.46
CA LYS A 110 6.52 -3.25 -0.81
C LYS A 110 5.78 -1.96 -1.15
N ALA A 111 4.66 -2.03 -1.87
CA ALA A 111 3.85 -0.87 -2.22
C ALA A 111 3.22 -0.20 -0.98
N ALA A 112 2.76 -0.98 -0.01
CA ALA A 112 2.23 -0.45 1.25
C ALA A 112 3.28 0.38 2.01
N LEU A 113 4.53 -0.09 2.06
CA LEU A 113 5.64 0.67 2.64
C LEU A 113 6.05 1.86 1.77
N ASP A 114 6.09 1.70 0.45
CA ASP A 114 6.45 2.78 -0.48
C ASP A 114 5.48 3.97 -0.35
N MET A 115 4.17 3.71 -0.29
CA MET A 115 3.17 4.76 -0.05
C MET A 115 3.36 5.42 1.31
N ALA A 116 3.61 4.64 2.37
CA ALA A 116 3.85 5.19 3.70
C ALA A 116 5.11 6.06 3.75
N MET A 117 6.16 5.70 3.02
CA MET A 117 7.37 6.51 2.91
C MET A 117 7.14 7.80 2.12
N HIS A 118 6.35 7.74 1.05
CA HIS A 118 5.99 8.93 0.28
C HIS A 118 5.14 9.91 1.10
N ASP A 119 4.14 9.40 1.83
CA ASP A 119 3.35 10.21 2.74
C ASP A 119 4.23 10.81 3.85
N LEU A 120 5.10 10.02 4.49
CA LEU A 120 6.03 10.49 5.52
C LEU A 120 6.93 11.62 5.02
N CYS A 121 7.53 11.47 3.83
CA CYS A 121 8.39 12.50 3.26
C CYS A 121 7.62 13.80 2.96
N ALA A 122 6.38 13.68 2.48
CA ALA A 122 5.54 14.85 2.21
C ALA A 122 5.15 15.57 3.51
N GLN A 123 4.78 14.81 4.56
CA GLN A 123 4.47 15.36 5.88
C GLN A 123 5.68 16.06 6.50
N ALA A 124 6.86 15.42 6.47
CA ALA A 124 8.11 16.01 6.96
C ALA A 124 8.49 17.29 6.20
N ALA A 125 8.13 17.40 4.93
CA ALA A 125 8.33 18.60 4.11
C ALA A 125 7.23 19.68 4.32
N GLY A 126 6.18 19.41 5.11
CA GLY A 126 5.05 20.33 5.26
C GLY A 126 4.23 20.49 3.98
N MET A 127 4.22 19.48 3.11
CA MET A 127 3.60 19.52 1.77
C MET A 127 2.51 18.45 1.63
N THR A 128 1.53 18.71 0.77
CA THR A 128 0.70 17.62 0.24
C THR A 128 1.56 16.68 -0.59
N LEU A 129 1.28 15.38 -0.59
CA LEU A 129 2.01 14.41 -1.43
C LEU A 129 2.02 14.83 -2.91
N ARG A 130 0.90 15.37 -3.39
CA ARG A 130 0.78 15.89 -4.76
C ARG A 130 1.80 16.99 -5.05
N ALA A 131 1.95 17.96 -4.15
CA ALA A 131 2.93 19.05 -4.30
C ALA A 131 4.36 18.53 -4.16
N PHE A 132 4.60 17.61 -3.21
CA PHE A 132 5.90 16.97 -3.01
C PHE A 132 6.39 16.21 -4.26
N LEU A 133 5.47 15.62 -5.02
CA LEU A 133 5.75 14.96 -6.30
C LEU A 133 5.79 15.91 -7.52
N GLY A 134 5.77 17.23 -7.29
CA GLY A 134 5.85 18.25 -8.36
C GLY A 134 4.53 18.54 -9.07
N GLY A 135 3.40 18.06 -8.56
CA GLY A 135 2.07 18.31 -9.13
C GLY A 135 1.58 19.74 -8.90
N SER A 136 0.80 20.30 -9.83
CA SER A 136 0.68 21.75 -9.99
C SER A 136 -0.69 22.47 -9.86
N ASN A 137 -1.69 22.16 -9.04
CA ASN A 137 -3.04 22.79 -8.99
C ASN A 137 -3.87 22.98 -10.30
N MET A 138 -3.29 22.99 -11.50
CA MET A 138 -3.98 23.19 -12.78
C MET A 138 -5.02 22.11 -13.03
N ARG A 139 -4.72 20.88 -12.59
CA ARG A 139 -5.66 19.77 -12.54
C ARG A 139 -5.98 19.45 -11.08
N ASN A 140 -7.20 19.79 -10.67
CA ASN A 140 -7.77 19.53 -9.35
C ASN A 140 -9.01 18.61 -9.40
N LYS A 141 -9.34 18.08 -10.58
CA LYS A 141 -10.43 17.11 -10.80
C LYS A 141 -9.96 15.94 -11.65
N VAL A 142 -10.52 14.77 -11.37
CA VAL A 142 -10.33 13.54 -12.14
C VAL A 142 -11.71 12.97 -12.47
N ALA A 143 -11.98 12.74 -13.75
CA ALA A 143 -13.18 12.02 -14.16
C ALA A 143 -13.05 10.55 -13.72
N LEU A 144 -14.07 10.04 -13.03
CA LEU A 144 -14.10 8.66 -12.57
C LEU A 144 -14.86 7.81 -13.59
N SER A 145 -14.38 6.58 -13.80
CA SER A 145 -15.12 5.54 -14.50
C SER A 145 -15.73 4.58 -13.48
N TYR A 146 -17.00 4.23 -13.67
CA TYR A 146 -17.68 3.26 -12.81
C TYR A 146 -17.60 1.89 -13.45
N THR A 147 -16.94 0.95 -12.77
CA THR A 147 -16.80 -0.43 -13.27
C THR A 147 -18.04 -1.24 -12.89
N LEU A 148 -18.73 -1.76 -13.91
CA LEU A 148 -19.85 -2.68 -13.75
C LEU A 148 -19.32 -4.12 -13.80
N THR A 149 -19.67 -4.91 -12.81
CA THR A 149 -19.39 -6.35 -12.78
C THR A 149 -20.66 -7.09 -13.17
N GLY A 150 -20.64 -7.83 -14.28
CA GLY A 150 -21.81 -8.56 -14.76
C GLY A 150 -21.43 -9.96 -15.24
N HIS A 151 -22.22 -10.95 -14.83
CA HIS A 151 -22.28 -12.25 -15.49
C HIS A 151 -23.66 -12.47 -16.15
N ASP A 152 -24.66 -11.66 -15.81
CA ASP A 152 -26.03 -11.67 -16.31
C ASP A 152 -26.48 -10.28 -16.79
N ARG A 153 -27.31 -10.28 -17.84
CA ARG A 153 -27.76 -9.06 -18.53
C ARG A 153 -28.63 -8.16 -17.64
N GLU A 154 -29.33 -8.76 -16.67
CA GLU A 154 -30.28 -8.10 -15.78
C GLU A 154 -29.58 -7.26 -14.70
N SER A 155 -28.32 -7.55 -14.37
CA SER A 155 -27.56 -6.83 -13.34
C SER A 155 -26.89 -5.54 -13.82
N ILE A 156 -27.05 -5.17 -15.10
CA ILE A 156 -26.33 -4.08 -15.77
C ILE A 156 -27.23 -2.83 -16.00
N VAL A 157 -28.51 -2.88 -15.63
CA VAL A 157 -29.48 -1.78 -15.86
C VAL A 157 -29.53 -0.78 -14.71
#